data_AF-A0A418FVG2-F1
#
_entry.id   AF-A0A418FVG2-F1
#
_cell.length_a   1.000
_cell.length_b   1.000
_cell.length_c   1.000
_cell.angle_alpha   90.00
_cell.angle_beta   90.00
_cell.angle_gamma   90.00
#
_symmetry.space_group_name_H-M   'P 1'
#
loop_
_entity.id
_entity.type
_entity.pdbx_description
1 polymer ?
#
loop_
_entity_poly.entity_id
_entity_poly.type
_entity_poly.pdbx_seq_one_letter_code
_entity_poly.pdbx_strand_id
1 'polypeptide(L)'
;MGIVYVYSEDHCGSSTCLLLDVWFVVGVVVALIVGSFLVMFVRRGNMLRRRHKVEMDLTNRNNESMIRKDVDQAQIQSRKNTDKSGYQFLEARNGIASFLGKTKRKTTYIASYFRKPTYEERAVMAVAPSDMRVKQEEDKLRKLTSMRRMTAQSNVSFKVADNVFASVYEVKLPEVHLVKQLAIGPFSEVYAGVWRGTKVGVKLLMPKETYQEGVEEAVKNFRREIWVMSRLDHPNVLQLIGASLTSSCYVLIMEYMANGTI
;
A
#
# COMPACT_ATOMS: atom_id res chain seq x y z
N MET A 1 48.63 68.56 -91.28
CA MET A 1 47.36 69.30 -91.38
C MET A 1 46.93 69.61 -89.95
N GLY A 2 47.10 70.86 -89.53
CA GLY A 2 46.80 71.31 -88.17
C GLY A 2 45.31 71.56 -87.99
N ILE A 3 44.81 71.26 -86.78
CA ILE A 3 43.50 71.71 -86.34
C ILE A 3 43.69 72.47 -85.02
N VAL A 4 43.09 73.65 -85.03
CA VAL A 4 43.25 74.78 -84.13
C VAL A 4 42.58 74.49 -82.79
N TYR A 5 43.27 74.74 -81.68
CA TYR A 5 42.67 74.78 -80.35
C TYR A 5 41.83 76.06 -80.22
N VAL A 6 40.53 75.91 -79.97
CA VAL A 6 39.66 77.00 -79.49
C VAL A 6 39.57 76.85 -77.98
N TYR A 7 40.27 77.73 -77.26
CA TYR A 7 40.14 77.88 -75.82
C TYR A 7 38.93 78.79 -75.57
N SER A 8 37.90 78.29 -74.89
CA SER A 8 36.78 79.09 -74.39
C SER A 8 36.77 78.95 -72.87
N GLU A 9 37.40 79.91 -72.20
CA GLU A 9 37.14 80.20 -70.79
C GLU A 9 35.81 80.92 -70.72
N ASP A 10 34.85 80.42 -69.93
CA ASP A 10 33.85 81.26 -69.27
C ASP A 10 33.23 80.53 -68.05
N HIS A 11 33.64 81.02 -66.88
CA HIS A 11 32.90 81.26 -65.65
C HIS A 11 31.95 80.21 -65.03
N CYS A 12 32.41 79.75 -63.86
CA CYS A 12 31.66 79.23 -62.72
C CYS A 12 30.61 80.24 -62.18
N GLY A 13 29.42 79.76 -61.80
CA GLY A 13 28.39 80.57 -61.12
C GLY A 13 27.21 79.81 -60.50
N SER A 14 27.33 79.47 -59.21
CA SER A 14 26.29 79.56 -58.14
C SER A 14 25.10 78.57 -58.01
N SER A 15 25.12 77.86 -56.85
CA SER A 15 24.06 77.72 -55.81
C SER A 15 23.36 76.37 -55.57
N THR A 16 23.30 75.43 -56.51
CA THR A 16 22.58 74.15 -56.27
C THR A 16 23.46 73.03 -55.71
N CYS A 17 24.78 73.13 -55.83
CA CYS A 17 25.71 72.07 -55.42
C CYS A 17 25.95 72.00 -53.90
N LEU A 18 25.96 73.14 -53.19
CA LEU A 18 26.21 73.17 -51.74
C LEU A 18 24.99 72.72 -50.89
N LEU A 19 23.78 72.79 -51.44
CA LEU A 19 22.55 72.37 -50.74
C LEU A 19 22.40 70.84 -50.70
N LEU A 20 22.92 70.11 -51.68
CA LEU A 20 22.93 68.65 -51.68
C LEU A 20 23.90 68.09 -50.62
N ASP A 21 25.01 68.76 -50.35
CA ASP A 21 26.00 68.33 -49.36
C ASP A 21 25.49 68.46 -47.92
N VAL A 22 24.75 69.53 -47.60
CA VAL A 22 24.21 69.71 -46.23
C VAL A 22 23.12 68.69 -45.93
N TRP A 23 22.20 68.41 -46.86
CA TRP A 23 21.16 67.40 -46.66
C TRP A 23 21.73 65.98 -46.64
N PHE A 24 22.79 65.70 -47.39
CA PHE A 24 23.51 64.43 -47.30
C PHE A 24 24.17 64.24 -45.94
N VAL A 25 24.86 65.26 -45.42
CA VAL A 25 25.47 65.23 -44.08
C VAL A 25 24.41 65.10 -42.99
N VAL A 26 23.30 65.85 -43.07
CA VAL A 26 22.18 65.71 -42.13
C VAL A 26 21.57 64.31 -42.21
N GLY A 27 21.38 63.76 -43.41
CA GLY A 27 20.88 62.40 -43.62
C GLY A 27 21.79 61.32 -43.00
N VAL A 28 23.11 61.46 -43.17
CA VAL A 28 24.11 60.55 -42.57
C VAL A 28 24.11 60.66 -41.04
N VAL A 29 24.05 61.88 -40.49
CA VAL A 29 24.00 62.10 -39.04
C VAL A 29 22.71 61.52 -38.44
N VAL A 30 21.56 61.75 -39.08
CA VAL A 30 20.28 61.17 -38.66
C VAL A 30 20.31 59.64 -38.75
N ALA A 31 20.87 59.07 -39.81
CA ALA A 31 20.99 57.62 -39.97
C ALA A 31 21.90 56.98 -38.90
N LEU A 32 23.01 57.63 -38.53
CA LEU A 32 23.90 57.16 -37.47
C LEU A 32 23.23 57.23 -36.09
N ILE A 33 22.48 58.29 -35.81
CA ILE A 33 21.73 58.45 -34.55
C ILE A 33 20.61 57.41 -34.47
N VAL A 34 19.74 57.35 -35.48
CA VAL A 34 18.60 56.42 -35.52
C VAL A 34 19.09 54.97 -35.52
N GLY A 35 20.14 54.64 -36.28
CA GLY A 35 20.76 53.31 -36.29
C GLY A 35 21.30 52.91 -34.92
N SER A 36 21.94 53.83 -34.20
CA SER A 36 22.45 53.59 -32.85
C SER A 36 21.31 53.34 -31.84
N PHE A 37 20.23 54.11 -31.93
CA PHE A 37 19.03 53.90 -31.10
C PHE A 37 18.34 52.57 -31.40
N LEU A 38 18.22 52.19 -32.68
CA LEU A 38 17.62 50.91 -33.09
C LEU A 38 18.45 49.72 -32.57
N VAL A 39 19.78 49.77 -32.71
CA VAL A 39 20.69 48.75 -32.18
C VAL A 39 20.60 48.65 -30.66
N MET A 40 20.52 49.78 -29.94
CA MET A 40 20.29 49.79 -28.50
C MET A 40 18.93 49.18 -28.12
N PHE A 41 17.87 49.52 -28.84
CA PHE A 41 16.53 49.02 -28.57
C PHE A 41 16.43 47.51 -28.81
N VAL A 42 16.99 47.00 -29.91
CA VAL A 42 17.07 45.57 -30.21
C VAL A 42 17.92 44.84 -29.16
N ARG A 43 19.08 45.40 -28.77
CA ARG A 43 19.91 44.83 -27.69
C ARG A 43 19.18 44.80 -26.36
N ARG A 44 18.43 45.86 -26.02
CA ARG A 44 17.64 45.94 -24.78
C ARG A 44 16.47 44.95 -24.79
N GLY A 45 15.74 44.82 -25.90
CA GLY A 45 14.68 43.83 -26.07
C GLY A 45 15.19 42.39 -25.96
N ASN A 46 16.32 42.09 -26.60
CA ASN A 46 16.97 40.77 -26.50
C ASN A 46 17.48 40.50 -25.07
N MET A 47 18.00 41.50 -24.37
CA MET A 47 18.42 41.38 -22.97
C MET A 47 17.23 41.08 -22.04
N LEU A 48 16.10 41.77 -22.22
CA LEU A 48 14.88 41.54 -21.44
C LEU A 48 14.28 40.15 -21.69
N ARG A 49 14.26 39.68 -22.95
CA ARG A 49 13.84 38.30 -23.27
C ARG A 49 14.74 37.26 -22.64
N ARG A 50 16.07 37.48 -22.64
CA ARG A 50 17.03 36.59 -21.96
C ARG A 50 16.79 36.54 -20.46
N ARG A 51 16.51 37.69 -19.82
CA ARG A 51 16.18 37.76 -18.39
C ARG A 51 14.92 36.98 -18.04
N HIS A 52 13.82 37.20 -18.78
CA HIS A 52 12.58 36.44 -18.58
C HIS A 52 12.76 34.94 -18.80
N LYS A 53 13.54 34.53 -19.81
CA LYS A 53 13.83 33.11 -20.04
C LYS A 53 14.58 32.50 -18.85
N VAL A 54 15.62 33.18 -18.36
CA VAL A 54 16.39 32.72 -17.18
C VAL A 54 15.52 32.65 -15.93
N GLU A 55 14.64 33.62 -15.71
CA GLU A 55 13.71 33.65 -14.57
C GLU A 55 12.67 32.52 -14.63
N MET A 56 12.15 32.25 -15.83
CA MET A 56 11.22 31.15 -16.08
C MET A 56 11.92 29.79 -15.89
N ASP A 57 13.17 29.65 -16.36
CA ASP A 57 13.99 28.45 -16.19
C ASP A 57 14.39 28.23 -14.71
N LEU A 58 14.61 29.30 -13.93
CA LEU A 58 14.82 29.22 -12.48
C LEU A 58 13.54 28.77 -11.77
N THR A 59 12.40 29.38 -12.09
CA THR A 59 11.10 29.03 -11.50
C THR A 59 10.74 27.58 -11.82
N ASN A 60 10.95 27.12 -13.05
CA ASN A 60 10.68 25.74 -13.43
C ASN A 60 11.60 24.75 -12.69
N ARG A 61 12.91 25.03 -12.58
CA ARG A 61 13.83 24.20 -11.79
C ARG A 61 13.47 24.18 -10.30
N ASN A 62 13.05 25.30 -9.74
CA ASN A 62 12.61 25.38 -8.35
C ASN A 62 11.35 24.53 -8.13
N ASN A 63 10.37 24.62 -9.04
CA ASN A 63 9.14 23.82 -8.99
C ASN A 63 9.44 22.32 -9.11
N GLU A 64 10.30 21.91 -10.05
CA GLU A 64 10.75 20.52 -10.16
C GLU A 64 11.46 20.04 -8.88
N SER A 65 12.30 20.89 -8.28
CA SER A 65 13.00 20.55 -7.03
C SER A 65 12.04 20.41 -5.84
N MET A 66 10.97 21.21 -5.82
CA MET A 66 9.93 21.15 -4.79
C MET A 66 9.10 19.89 -4.94
N ILE A 67 8.68 19.56 -6.18
CA ILE A 67 7.94 18.31 -6.47
C ILE A 67 8.75 17.08 -6.06
N ARG A 68 10.05 17.02 -6.40
CA ARG A 68 10.91 15.90 -5.99
C ARG A 68 11.00 15.78 -4.47
N LYS A 69 11.20 16.89 -3.77
CA LYS A 69 11.22 16.91 -2.30
C LYS A 69 9.89 16.43 -1.71
N ASP A 70 8.76 16.84 -2.27
CA ASP A 70 7.44 16.44 -1.78
C ASP A 70 7.19 14.94 -2.00
N VAL A 71 7.59 14.41 -3.17
CA VAL A 71 7.55 12.97 -3.46
C VAL A 71 8.44 12.18 -2.51
N ASP A 72 9.68 12.63 -2.28
CA ASP A 72 10.61 11.99 -1.36
C ASP A 72 10.07 12.00 0.08
N GLN A 73 9.52 13.14 0.54
CA GLN A 73 8.89 13.26 1.86
C GLN A 73 7.67 12.34 1.99
N ALA A 74 6.84 12.24 0.95
CA ALA A 74 5.69 11.34 0.94
C ALA A 74 6.13 9.87 1.01
N GLN A 75 7.19 9.49 0.29
CA GLN A 75 7.77 8.15 0.37
C GLN A 75 8.39 7.85 1.74
N ILE A 76 9.13 8.79 2.32
CA ILE A 76 9.70 8.67 3.66
C ILE A 76 8.59 8.52 4.71
N GLN A 77 7.52 9.32 4.59
CA GLN A 77 6.39 9.25 5.50
C GLN A 77 5.62 7.92 5.35
N SER A 78 5.44 7.44 4.12
CA SER A 78 4.86 6.13 3.85
C SER A 78 5.67 5.00 4.52
N ARG A 79 7.00 5.01 4.38
CA ARG A 79 7.91 4.06 5.05
C ARG A 79 7.81 4.14 6.58
N LYS A 80 7.83 5.36 7.14
CA LYS A 80 7.66 5.54 8.59
C LYS A 80 6.33 4.99 9.10
N ASN A 81 5.27 5.08 8.31
CA ASN A 81 3.96 4.53 8.68
C ASN A 81 3.93 3.00 8.60
N THR A 82 4.55 2.39 7.58
CA THR A 82 4.68 0.92 7.48
C THR A 82 5.52 0.36 8.61
N ASP A 83 6.63 1.01 8.96
CA ASP A 83 7.49 0.59 10.06
C ASP A 83 6.72 0.60 11.39
N LYS A 84 6.01 1.70 11.70
CA LYS A 84 5.17 1.81 12.89
C LYS A 84 4.13 0.69 12.99
N SER A 85 3.46 0.37 11.87
CA SER A 85 2.50 -0.74 11.85
C SER A 85 3.20 -2.07 12.10
N GLY A 86 4.34 -2.33 11.45
CA GLY A 86 5.16 -3.53 11.66
C GLY A 86 5.60 -3.72 13.12
N TYR A 87 6.05 -2.66 13.79
CA TYR A 87 6.42 -2.71 15.21
C TYR A 87 5.24 -3.10 16.12
N GLN A 88 4.02 -2.63 15.82
CA GLN A 88 2.82 -2.98 16.58
C GLN A 88 2.50 -4.49 16.50
N PHE A 89 2.69 -5.10 15.32
CA PHE A 89 2.54 -6.55 15.15
C PHE A 89 3.63 -7.35 15.88
N LEU A 90 4.84 -6.81 15.92
CA LEU A 90 5.98 -7.46 16.61
C LEU A 90 5.82 -7.46 18.13
N GLU A 91 5.32 -6.36 18.69
CA GLU A 91 4.97 -6.29 20.10
C GLU A 91 3.83 -7.28 20.43
N ALA A 92 2.83 -7.36 19.56
CA ALA A 92 1.76 -8.35 19.68
C ALA A 92 2.29 -9.78 19.66
N ARG A 93 3.29 -10.08 18.80
CA ARG A 93 3.93 -11.40 18.75
C ARG A 93 4.53 -11.78 20.09
N ASN A 94 5.23 -10.86 20.75
CA ASN A 94 5.80 -11.14 22.08
C ASN A 94 4.70 -11.35 23.13
N GLY A 95 3.59 -10.60 23.03
CA GLY A 95 2.40 -10.81 23.85
C GLY A 95 1.76 -12.19 23.64
N ILE A 96 1.60 -12.63 22.40
CA ILE A 96 1.05 -13.95 22.02
C ILE A 96 2.01 -15.08 22.43
N ALA A 97 3.32 -14.90 22.25
CA ALA A 97 4.32 -15.87 22.73
C ALA A 97 4.26 -16.07 24.24
N SER A 98 4.00 -14.99 25.00
CA SER A 98 3.77 -15.09 26.44
C SER A 98 2.48 -15.85 26.79
N PHE A 99 1.46 -15.78 25.91
CA PHE A 99 0.21 -16.55 26.01
C PHE A 99 0.42 -18.03 25.65
N LEU A 100 1.27 -18.30 24.66
CA LEU A 100 1.67 -19.64 24.21
C LEU A 100 2.47 -20.42 25.27
N GLY A 101 3.24 -19.75 26.14
CA GLY A 101 4.18 -20.40 27.06
C GLY A 101 3.69 -20.69 28.49
N LYS A 102 2.53 -20.21 28.91
CA LYS A 102 2.18 -20.12 30.34
C LYS A 102 0.99 -20.98 30.79
N THR A 103 1.01 -22.32 30.70
CA THR A 103 0.19 -23.14 31.64
C THR A 103 0.57 -24.62 31.80
N LYS A 104 1.68 -24.98 32.47
CA LYS A 104 2.09 -26.40 32.69
C LYS A 104 0.99 -27.37 33.23
N ARG A 105 0.04 -26.90 34.06
CA ARG A 105 -1.04 -27.76 34.62
C ARG A 105 -2.29 -27.90 33.73
N LYS A 106 -2.61 -26.93 32.87
CA LYS A 106 -3.72 -27.05 31.90
C LYS A 106 -3.32 -27.84 30.65
N THR A 107 -2.02 -27.95 30.36
CA THR A 107 -1.51 -28.61 29.15
C THR A 107 -1.95 -30.07 29.04
N THR A 108 -2.04 -30.83 30.15
CA THR A 108 -2.40 -32.27 30.09
C THR A 108 -3.83 -32.51 29.62
N TYR A 109 -4.81 -31.78 30.18
CA TYR A 109 -6.21 -31.88 29.75
C TYR A 109 -6.40 -31.39 28.31
N ILE A 110 -5.76 -30.28 27.95
CA ILE A 110 -5.86 -29.72 26.60
C ILE A 110 -5.17 -30.63 25.56
N ALA A 111 -4.04 -31.25 25.91
CA ALA A 111 -3.35 -32.21 25.06
C ALA A 111 -4.20 -33.47 24.79
N SER A 112 -5.09 -33.85 25.73
CA SER A 112 -6.00 -34.99 25.54
C SER A 112 -6.93 -34.80 24.34
N TYR A 113 -7.30 -33.57 23.99
CA TYR A 113 -8.11 -33.29 22.80
C TYR A 113 -7.40 -33.68 21.50
N PHE A 114 -6.07 -33.69 21.45
CA PHE A 114 -5.31 -34.02 20.24
C PHE A 114 -4.61 -35.38 20.32
N ARG A 115 -4.94 -36.20 21.33
CA ARG A 115 -4.48 -37.59 21.43
C ARG A 115 -4.98 -38.37 20.21
N LYS A 116 -4.06 -39.06 19.53
CA LYS A 116 -4.43 -40.01 18.48
C LYS A 116 -5.11 -41.22 19.12
N PRO A 117 -6.22 -41.72 18.55
CA PRO A 117 -6.86 -42.92 19.08
C PRO A 117 -5.93 -44.13 18.95
N THR A 118 -6.02 -45.05 19.90
CA THR A 118 -5.23 -46.29 19.88
C THR A 118 -5.70 -47.22 18.77
N TYR A 119 -4.93 -48.28 18.49
CA TYR A 119 -5.33 -49.29 17.50
C TYR A 119 -6.68 -49.91 17.85
N GLU A 120 -6.88 -50.24 19.13
CA GLU A 120 -8.11 -50.82 19.65
C GLU A 120 -9.29 -49.86 19.49
N GLU A 121 -9.13 -48.59 19.88
CA GLU A 121 -10.16 -47.55 19.71
C GLU A 121 -10.52 -47.36 18.23
N ARG A 122 -9.52 -47.41 17.33
CA ARG A 122 -9.74 -47.35 15.88
C ARG A 122 -10.49 -48.58 15.35
N ALA A 123 -10.12 -49.77 15.80
CA ALA A 123 -10.79 -51.01 15.41
C ALA A 123 -12.27 -51.00 15.85
N VAL A 124 -12.54 -50.56 17.08
CA VAL A 124 -13.91 -50.39 17.59
C VAL A 124 -14.70 -49.39 16.75
N MET A 125 -14.12 -48.22 16.43
CA MET A 125 -14.80 -47.21 15.58
C MET A 125 -14.98 -47.66 14.12
N ALA A 126 -14.10 -48.51 13.60
CA ALA A 126 -14.21 -49.04 12.24
C ALA A 126 -15.33 -50.08 12.12
N VAL A 127 -15.59 -50.85 13.19
CA VAL A 127 -16.64 -51.87 13.25
C VAL A 127 -17.97 -51.30 13.80
N ALA A 128 -17.96 -50.06 14.33
CA ALA A 128 -19.16 -49.40 14.79
C ALA A 128 -20.21 -49.29 13.67
N PRO A 129 -21.50 -49.59 13.96
CA PRO A 129 -22.53 -49.53 12.95
C PRO A 129 -22.69 -48.10 12.41
N SER A 130 -23.15 -47.99 11.16
CA SER A 130 -23.16 -46.75 10.40
C SER A 130 -24.00 -45.64 11.05
N ASP A 131 -25.08 -46.00 11.73
CA ASP A 131 -25.94 -45.10 12.51
C ASP A 131 -25.18 -44.40 13.66
N MET A 132 -24.32 -45.12 14.38
CA MET A 132 -23.48 -44.57 15.46
C MET A 132 -22.45 -43.57 14.92
N ARG A 133 -21.84 -43.88 13.78
CA ARG A 133 -20.87 -42.98 13.13
C ARG A 133 -21.53 -41.69 12.64
N VAL A 134 -22.70 -41.80 12.00
CA VAL A 134 -23.47 -40.64 11.53
C VAL A 134 -23.88 -39.76 12.72
N LYS A 135 -24.37 -40.37 13.81
CA LYS A 135 -24.74 -39.63 15.02
C LYS A 135 -23.57 -38.84 15.62
N GLN A 136 -22.37 -39.42 15.60
CA GLN A 136 -21.17 -38.74 16.09
C GLN A 136 -20.78 -37.51 15.24
N GLU A 137 -20.95 -37.59 13.92
CA GLU A 137 -20.76 -36.44 13.02
C GLU A 137 -21.85 -35.38 13.20
N GLU A 138 -23.11 -35.80 13.33
CA GLU A 138 -24.23 -34.90 13.61
C GLU A 138 -24.04 -34.15 14.94
N ASP A 139 -23.60 -34.83 16.00
CA ASP A 139 -23.34 -34.21 17.30
C ASP A 139 -22.20 -33.18 17.22
N LYS A 140 -21.16 -33.48 16.43
CA LYS A 140 -20.07 -32.53 16.14
C LYS A 140 -20.61 -31.29 15.42
N LEU A 141 -21.43 -31.49 14.39
CA LEU A 141 -22.02 -30.41 13.61
C LEU A 141 -22.99 -29.57 14.45
N ARG A 142 -23.89 -30.22 15.21
CA ARG A 142 -24.80 -29.56 16.15
C ARG A 142 -24.05 -28.71 17.16
N LYS A 143 -22.92 -29.20 17.69
CA LYS A 143 -22.06 -28.43 18.60
C LYS A 143 -21.42 -27.22 17.91
N LEU A 144 -20.96 -27.35 16.67
CA LEU A 144 -20.46 -26.22 15.89
C LEU A 144 -21.54 -25.18 15.60
N THR A 145 -22.73 -25.63 15.18
CA THR A 145 -23.89 -24.77 14.91
C THR A 145 -24.40 -24.07 16.17
N SER A 146 -24.45 -24.78 17.31
CA SER A 146 -24.87 -24.19 18.59
C SER A 146 -23.89 -23.12 19.05
N MET A 147 -22.58 -23.36 18.90
CA MET A 147 -21.57 -22.34 19.14
C MET A 147 -21.84 -21.10 18.27
N ARG A 148 -22.09 -21.27 16.96
CA ARG A 148 -22.42 -20.16 16.03
C ARG A 148 -23.69 -19.37 16.39
N ARG A 149 -24.63 -19.95 17.13
CA ARG A 149 -25.81 -19.22 17.63
C ARG A 149 -25.52 -18.48 18.94
N MET A 150 -24.74 -19.10 19.83
CA MET A 150 -24.27 -18.45 21.06
C MET A 150 -23.31 -17.29 20.80
N THR A 151 -22.69 -17.28 19.62
CA THR A 151 -21.79 -16.24 19.15
C THR A 151 -22.52 -14.96 18.68
N ALA A 152 -23.80 -14.74 18.99
CA ALA A 152 -24.51 -13.51 18.58
C ALA A 152 -24.29 -12.31 19.54
N GLN A 153 -23.68 -12.53 20.71
CA GLN A 153 -23.61 -11.52 21.79
C GLN A 153 -22.42 -10.56 21.71
N SER A 154 -21.36 -10.86 20.96
CA SER A 154 -20.18 -9.99 20.79
C SER A 154 -19.68 -10.07 19.37
N ASN A 155 -19.93 -9.04 18.55
CA ASN A 155 -19.49 -9.02 17.16
C ASN A 155 -18.39 -7.99 16.95
N VAL A 156 -17.42 -8.32 16.10
CA VAL A 156 -16.42 -7.39 15.60
C VAL A 156 -16.77 -6.98 14.18
N SER A 157 -16.86 -5.68 13.95
CA SER A 157 -17.10 -5.10 12.62
C SER A 157 -15.79 -4.62 12.00
N PHE A 158 -15.66 -4.80 10.69
CA PHE A 158 -14.45 -4.41 9.97
C PHE A 158 -14.73 -4.00 8.52
N LYS A 159 -13.90 -3.10 7.99
CA LYS A 159 -13.94 -2.66 6.59
C LYS A 159 -13.21 -3.66 5.70
N VAL A 160 -13.85 -4.07 4.60
CA VAL A 160 -13.31 -5.02 3.61
C VAL A 160 -12.92 -4.33 2.32
N ALA A 161 -13.77 -3.41 1.86
CA ALA A 161 -13.54 -2.56 0.70
C ALA A 161 -14.24 -1.21 0.92
N ASP A 162 -14.14 -0.29 -0.04
CA ASP A 162 -14.85 0.98 0.03
C ASP A 162 -16.36 0.73 0.10
N ASN A 163 -16.99 1.28 1.14
CA ASN A 163 -18.40 1.10 1.48
C ASN A 163 -18.83 -0.36 1.78
N VAL A 164 -17.90 -1.31 1.91
CA VAL A 164 -18.20 -2.70 2.26
C VAL A 164 -17.69 -3.01 3.65
N PHE A 165 -18.64 -3.22 4.57
CA PHE A 165 -18.38 -3.63 5.94
C PHE A 165 -18.85 -5.07 6.19
N ALA A 166 -18.19 -5.72 7.13
CA ALA A 166 -18.50 -7.07 7.57
C ALA A 166 -18.64 -7.07 9.09
N SER A 167 -19.40 -8.03 9.59
CA SER A 167 -19.49 -8.31 11.01
C SER A 167 -19.40 -9.81 11.21
N VAL A 168 -18.56 -10.23 12.15
CA VAL A 168 -18.42 -11.63 12.57
C VAL A 168 -18.34 -11.70 14.07
N TYR A 169 -18.55 -12.88 14.63
CA TYR A 169 -18.37 -13.06 16.06
C TYR A 169 -16.95 -12.75 16.50
N GLU A 170 -16.84 -11.96 17.56
CA GLU A 170 -15.60 -11.69 18.25
C GLU A 170 -15.27 -12.84 19.21
N VAL A 171 -14.21 -13.58 18.88
CA VAL A 171 -13.61 -14.56 19.80
C VAL A 171 -12.57 -13.86 20.65
N LYS A 172 -12.74 -13.92 21.97
CA LYS A 172 -11.75 -13.39 22.92
C LYS A 172 -10.53 -14.31 22.94
N LEU A 173 -9.37 -13.78 22.54
CA LEU A 173 -8.11 -14.53 22.50
C LEU A 173 -7.77 -15.27 23.80
N PRO A 174 -8.05 -14.73 25.00
CA PRO A 174 -7.77 -15.45 26.25
C PRO A 174 -8.56 -16.77 26.43
N GLU A 175 -9.65 -16.96 25.70
CA GLU A 175 -10.46 -18.19 25.75
C GLU A 175 -9.90 -19.30 24.82
N VAL A 176 -9.01 -18.93 23.90
CA VAL A 176 -8.46 -19.83 22.88
C VAL A 176 -7.13 -20.40 23.37
N HIS A 177 -7.04 -21.72 23.45
CA HIS A 177 -5.81 -22.40 23.85
C HIS A 177 -5.14 -23.02 22.63
N LEU A 178 -3.99 -22.48 22.22
CA LEU A 178 -3.21 -23.03 21.12
C LEU A 178 -2.44 -24.26 21.61
N VAL A 179 -2.37 -25.30 20.77
CA VAL A 179 -1.82 -26.61 21.14
C VAL A 179 -0.66 -27.01 20.26
N LYS A 180 -0.85 -27.00 18.95
CA LYS A 180 0.15 -27.49 17.99
C LYS A 180 0.17 -26.60 16.76
N GLN A 181 1.34 -26.18 16.31
CA GLN A 181 1.48 -25.50 15.03
C GLN A 181 1.25 -26.49 13.87
N LEU A 182 0.38 -26.12 12.95
CA LEU A 182 0.00 -26.90 11.78
C LEU A 182 0.73 -26.43 10.53
N ALA A 183 0.88 -25.12 10.34
CA ALA A 183 1.55 -24.55 9.18
C ALA A 183 2.19 -23.19 9.49
N ILE A 184 3.22 -22.84 8.72
CA ILE A 184 3.90 -21.54 8.76
C ILE A 184 3.88 -20.96 7.35
N GLY A 185 3.41 -19.72 7.23
CA GLY A 185 3.50 -18.92 6.02
C GLY A 185 4.37 -17.67 6.22
N PRO A 186 4.46 -16.80 5.18
CA PRO A 186 5.24 -15.57 5.26
C PRO A 186 4.64 -14.53 6.21
N PHE A 187 3.31 -14.40 6.20
CA PHE A 187 2.58 -13.41 7.01
C PHE A 187 1.61 -14.04 8.03
N SER A 188 1.48 -15.37 8.04
CA SER A 188 0.51 -16.05 8.90
C SER A 188 1.02 -17.38 9.39
N GLU A 189 0.57 -17.78 10.57
CA GLU A 189 0.80 -19.11 11.13
C GLU A 189 -0.54 -19.77 11.44
N VAL A 190 -0.61 -21.08 11.27
CA VAL A 190 -1.82 -21.86 11.54
C VAL A 190 -1.52 -22.83 12.68
N TYR A 191 -2.41 -22.88 13.66
CA TYR A 191 -2.35 -23.74 14.83
C TYR A 191 -3.62 -24.56 14.98
N ALA A 192 -3.48 -25.73 15.58
CA ALA A 192 -4.56 -26.46 16.21
C ALA A 192 -4.75 -25.91 17.62
N GLY A 193 -5.99 -25.67 18.01
CA GLY A 193 -6.34 -25.12 19.32
C GLY A 193 -7.61 -25.73 19.91
N VAL A 194 -7.88 -25.38 21.16
CA VAL A 194 -9.15 -25.67 21.84
C VAL A 194 -9.80 -24.35 22.23
N TRP A 195 -11.06 -24.20 21.85
CA TRP A 195 -11.91 -23.09 22.28
C TRP A 195 -13.21 -23.66 22.84
N ARG A 196 -13.55 -23.28 24.08
CA ARG A 196 -14.74 -23.76 24.83
C ARG A 196 -14.94 -25.29 24.76
N GLY A 197 -13.84 -26.04 24.85
CA GLY A 197 -13.87 -27.51 24.80
C GLY A 197 -14.17 -28.11 23.43
N THR A 198 -13.96 -27.35 22.35
CA THR A 198 -14.04 -27.82 20.96
C THR A 198 -12.70 -27.61 20.26
N LYS A 199 -12.29 -28.58 19.43
CA LYS A 199 -11.07 -28.46 18.62
C LYS A 199 -11.33 -27.46 17.48
N VAL A 200 -10.40 -26.54 17.30
CA VAL A 200 -10.48 -25.48 16.29
C VAL A 200 -9.17 -25.35 15.53
N GLY A 201 -9.25 -24.91 14.27
CA GLY A 201 -8.13 -24.33 13.55
C GLY A 201 -8.02 -22.85 13.91
N VAL A 202 -6.80 -22.37 14.11
CA VAL A 202 -6.51 -20.99 14.47
C VAL A 202 -5.47 -20.45 13.51
N LYS A 203 -5.87 -19.51 12.64
CA LYS A 203 -4.94 -18.80 11.77
C LYS A 203 -4.66 -17.44 12.38
N LEU A 204 -3.38 -17.15 12.62
CA LEU A 204 -2.91 -15.87 13.14
C LEU A 204 -2.19 -15.12 12.04
N LEU A 205 -2.50 -13.84 11.87
CA LEU A 205 -1.70 -12.94 11.03
C LEU A 205 -0.51 -12.44 11.86
N MET A 206 0.67 -12.91 11.49
CA MET A 206 1.92 -12.70 12.21
C MET A 206 3.00 -12.33 11.18
N PRO A 207 3.11 -11.05 10.80
CA PRO A 207 4.23 -10.59 9.98
C PRO A 207 5.56 -10.89 10.68
N LYS A 208 6.49 -11.53 9.97
CA LYS A 208 7.85 -11.70 10.49
C LYS A 208 8.58 -10.35 10.47
N GLU A 209 9.58 -10.20 11.33
CA GLU A 209 10.44 -9.00 11.41
C GLU A 209 11.00 -8.58 10.04
N THR A 210 11.30 -9.57 9.20
CA THR A 210 11.84 -9.39 7.85
C THR A 210 10.81 -9.01 6.78
N TYR A 211 9.51 -9.08 7.08
CA TYR A 211 8.43 -8.88 6.11
C TYR A 211 7.50 -7.75 6.58
N GLN A 212 8.06 -6.55 6.77
CA GLN A 212 7.31 -5.33 7.08
C GLN A 212 6.65 -4.71 5.83
N GLU A 213 7.27 -4.89 4.65
CA GLU A 213 6.64 -4.53 3.38
C GLU A 213 5.49 -5.50 3.06
N GLY A 214 4.33 -4.97 2.70
CA GLY A 214 3.14 -5.76 2.33
C GLY A 214 2.23 -6.17 3.50
N VAL A 215 2.50 -5.74 4.74
CA VAL A 215 1.63 -6.03 5.90
C VAL A 215 0.21 -5.50 5.71
N GLU A 216 0.06 -4.31 5.15
CA GLU A 216 -1.27 -3.73 4.88
C GLU A 216 -2.07 -4.59 3.89
N GLU A 217 -1.43 -5.06 2.82
CA GLU A 217 -2.05 -5.95 1.84
C GLU A 217 -2.34 -7.33 2.48
N ALA A 218 -1.49 -7.82 3.37
CA ALA A 218 -1.74 -9.04 4.12
C ALA A 218 -2.95 -8.90 5.07
N VAL A 219 -3.10 -7.76 5.78
CA VAL A 219 -4.28 -7.44 6.60
C VAL A 219 -5.54 -7.38 5.75
N LYS A 220 -5.48 -6.72 4.58
CA LYS A 220 -6.60 -6.62 3.64
C LYS A 220 -7.02 -8.00 3.14
N ASN A 221 -6.06 -8.84 2.75
CA ASN A 221 -6.33 -10.21 2.32
C ASN A 221 -6.89 -11.07 3.45
N PHE A 222 -6.40 -10.90 4.68
CA PHE A 222 -6.94 -11.59 5.86
C PHE A 222 -8.39 -11.19 6.16
N ARG A 223 -8.71 -9.88 6.11
CA ARG A 223 -10.10 -9.40 6.24
C ARG A 223 -11.00 -9.95 5.14
N ARG A 224 -10.50 -10.00 3.90
CA ARG A 224 -11.23 -10.60 2.77
C ARG A 224 -11.49 -12.08 3.02
N GLU A 225 -10.51 -12.84 3.50
CA GLU A 225 -10.66 -14.26 3.84
C GLU A 225 -11.77 -14.47 4.88
N ILE A 226 -11.77 -13.69 5.97
CA ILE A 226 -12.85 -13.73 6.98
C ILE A 226 -14.20 -13.40 6.35
N TRP A 227 -14.27 -12.36 5.52
CA TRP A 227 -15.50 -11.91 4.86
C TRP A 227 -16.08 -12.94 3.88
N VAL A 228 -15.21 -13.65 3.15
CA VAL A 228 -15.65 -14.75 2.27
C VAL A 228 -16.16 -15.90 3.14
N MET A 229 -15.35 -16.38 4.09
CA MET A 229 -15.71 -17.53 4.91
C MET A 229 -16.95 -17.29 5.77
N SER A 230 -17.23 -16.06 6.19
CA SER A 230 -18.43 -15.74 6.98
C SER A 230 -19.73 -15.92 6.20
N ARG A 231 -19.66 -15.93 4.86
CA ARG A 231 -20.81 -16.16 3.95
C ARG A 231 -20.92 -17.60 3.47
N LEU A 232 -19.92 -18.43 3.72
CA LEU A 232 -19.94 -19.83 3.32
C LEU A 232 -20.58 -20.67 4.43
N ASP A 233 -21.65 -21.38 4.09
CA ASP A 233 -22.35 -22.27 5.02
C ASP A 233 -22.75 -23.56 4.32
N HIS A 234 -21.84 -24.53 4.33
CA HIS A 234 -22.04 -25.81 3.68
C HIS A 234 -21.22 -26.90 4.40
N PRO A 235 -21.74 -28.13 4.60
CA PRO A 235 -21.07 -29.20 5.32
C PRO A 235 -19.70 -29.62 4.73
N ASN A 236 -19.51 -29.43 3.42
CA ASN A 236 -18.25 -29.75 2.72
C ASN A 236 -17.32 -28.53 2.53
N VAL A 237 -17.63 -27.40 3.19
CA VAL A 237 -16.81 -26.19 3.13
C VAL A 237 -16.33 -25.87 4.53
N LEU A 238 -15.05 -25.53 4.64
CA LEU A 238 -14.43 -25.18 5.91
C LEU A 238 -15.17 -24.03 6.59
N GLN A 239 -15.74 -24.29 7.76
CA GLN A 239 -16.60 -23.34 8.44
C GLN A 239 -15.82 -22.33 9.30
N LEU A 240 -16.18 -21.06 9.19
CA LEU A 240 -15.75 -19.99 10.11
C LEU A 240 -16.54 -20.07 11.41
N ILE A 241 -15.84 -20.03 12.54
CA ILE A 241 -16.44 -19.95 13.88
C ILE A 241 -16.47 -18.51 14.37
N GLY A 242 -15.40 -17.75 14.13
CA GLY A 242 -15.32 -16.34 14.49
C GLY A 242 -13.93 -15.77 14.23
N ALA A 243 -13.72 -14.51 14.63
CA ALA A 243 -12.44 -13.84 14.48
C ALA A 243 -12.14 -12.95 15.69
N SER A 244 -10.89 -12.56 15.85
CA SER A 244 -10.46 -11.50 16.75
C SER A 244 -9.65 -10.51 15.92
N LEU A 245 -10.10 -9.25 15.85
CA LEU A 245 -9.47 -8.22 15.05
C LEU A 245 -9.13 -7.05 15.96
N THR A 246 -8.01 -7.16 16.68
CA THR A 246 -7.48 -6.05 17.46
C THR A 246 -6.44 -5.29 16.65
N SER A 247 -6.07 -4.10 17.11
CA SER A 247 -5.05 -3.27 16.44
C SER A 247 -3.68 -3.96 16.36
N SER A 248 -3.41 -4.91 17.25
CA SER A 248 -2.14 -5.61 17.37
C SER A 248 -2.20 -7.08 16.92
N CYS A 249 -3.37 -7.72 16.90
CA CYS A 249 -3.49 -9.15 16.61
C CYS A 249 -4.75 -9.47 15.79
N TYR A 250 -4.55 -10.19 14.68
CA TYR A 250 -5.63 -10.66 13.81
C TYR A 250 -5.66 -12.19 13.85
N VAL A 251 -6.79 -12.73 14.27
CA VAL A 251 -6.98 -14.18 14.44
C VAL A 251 -8.28 -14.60 13.79
N LEU A 252 -8.22 -15.69 13.05
CA LEU A 252 -9.33 -16.35 12.40
C LEU A 252 -9.48 -17.73 13.05
N ILE A 253 -10.68 -18.03 13.56
CA ILE A 253 -11.02 -19.29 14.20
C ILE A 253 -11.96 -20.07 13.29
N MET A 254 -11.57 -21.28 12.95
CA MET A 254 -12.25 -22.15 11.99
C MET A 254 -12.38 -23.58 12.51
N GLU A 255 -13.15 -24.41 11.81
CA GLU A 255 -13.19 -25.83 12.11
C GLU A 255 -11.79 -26.48 12.03
N TYR A 256 -11.52 -27.42 12.94
CA TYR A 256 -10.30 -28.22 12.90
C TYR A 256 -10.43 -29.41 11.93
N MET A 257 -9.56 -29.43 10.92
CA MET A 257 -9.45 -30.52 9.94
C MET A 257 -8.41 -31.55 10.38
N ALA A 258 -8.87 -32.64 11.03
CA ALA A 258 -7.98 -33.62 11.66
C ALA A 258 -7.08 -34.39 10.71
N ASN A 259 -7.50 -34.57 9.45
CA ASN A 259 -6.78 -35.33 8.44
C ASN A 259 -5.89 -34.47 7.55
N GLY A 260 -5.87 -33.14 7.77
CA GLY A 260 -5.06 -32.23 6.98
C GLY A 260 -5.53 -32.11 5.53
N THR A 261 -4.58 -31.86 4.63
CA THR A 261 -4.80 -31.76 3.19
C THR A 261 -5.01 -33.15 2.56
N ILE A 262 -5.89 -33.22 1.57
CA ILE A 262 -6.16 -34.42 0.76
C ILE A 262 -4.97 -34.73 -0.15
#